data_AF-A0A7S7L478-F1
#
_entry.id   AF-A0A7S7L478-F1
#
_cell.length_a   1.000
_cell.length_b   1.000
_cell.length_c   1.000
_cell.angle_alpha   90.00
_cell.angle_beta   90.00
_cell.angle_gamma   90.00
#
_symmetry.space_group_name_H-M   'P 1'
#
loop_
_entity.id
_entity.type
_entity.pdbx_description
1 polymer ?
#
loop_
_entity_poly.entity_id
_entity_poly.type
_entity_poly.pdbx_seq_one_letter_code
_entity_poly.pdbx_strand_id
1 'polypeptide(L)' 'MNENENLQEILQTSLDHEEEMMRTYLIAAERIHESEELKLRLREFAEGNAKRSRQLIDELKRLIH' A
#
# COMPACT_ATOMS: atom_id res chain seq x y z
N MET A 1 -12.93 21.00 -12.31
CA MET A 1 -12.28 19.73 -11.93
C MET A 1 -12.77 18.70 -12.92
N ASN A 2 -11.87 18.19 -13.76
CA ASN A 2 -12.19 17.19 -14.77
C ASN A 2 -12.39 15.82 -14.06
N GLU A 3 -13.29 14.96 -14.54
CA GLU A 3 -13.56 13.66 -13.88
C GLU A 3 -12.28 12.80 -13.74
N ASN A 4 -11.38 12.89 -14.73
CA ASN A 4 -10.09 12.21 -14.71
C ASN A 4 -9.11 12.76 -13.66
N GLU A 5 -9.14 14.07 -13.37
CA GLU A 5 -8.29 14.67 -12.33
C GLU A 5 -8.72 14.18 -10.93
N ASN A 6 -10.02 14.03 -10.72
CA ASN A 6 -10.58 13.51 -9.47
C ASN A 6 -10.22 12.03 -9.26
N LEU A 7 -10.32 11.21 -10.32
CA LEU A 7 -9.94 9.80 -10.25
C LEU A 7 -8.43 9.61 -9.99
N GLN A 8 -7.59 10.40 -10.65
CA GLN A 8 -6.14 10.37 -10.43
C GLN A 8 -5.78 10.70 -8.97
N GLU A 9 -6.43 11.72 -8.39
CA GLU A 9 -6.21 12.11 -6.99
C GLU A 9 -6.64 10.99 -6.02
N ILE A 10 -7.77 10.34 -6.28
CA ILE A 10 -8.24 9.19 -5.48
C ILE A 10 -7.23 8.03 -5.54
N LEU A 11 -6.74 7.69 -6.72
CA LEU A 11 -5.78 6.60 -6.89
C LEU A 11 -4.42 6.92 -6.28
N GLN A 12 -3.96 8.17 -6.37
CA GLN A 12 -2.73 8.63 -5.72
C GLN A 12 -2.87 8.57 -4.20
N THR A 13 -3.98 9.08 -3.65
CA THR A 13 -4.28 9.00 -2.21
C THR A 13 -4.32 7.54 -1.74
N SER A 14 -4.90 6.65 -2.54
CA SER A 14 -4.94 5.22 -2.22
C SER A 14 -3.55 4.60 -2.22
N LEU A 15 -2.67 4.98 -3.16
CA LEU A 15 -1.28 4.52 -3.22
C LEU A 15 -0.53 4.95 -1.96
N ASP A 16 -0.67 6.21 -1.56
CA ASP A 16 -0.01 6.75 -0.37
C ASP A 16 -0.43 5.99 0.90
N HIS A 17 -1.72 5.67 1.03
CA HIS A 17 -2.24 4.84 2.12
C HIS A 17 -1.69 3.41 2.10
N GLU A 18 -1.60 2.77 0.93
CA GLU A 18 -1.04 1.42 0.81
C GLU A 18 0.43 1.39 1.27
N GLU A 19 1.22 2.40 0.88
CA GLU A 19 2.62 2.49 1.29
C GLU A 19 2.78 2.80 2.79
N GLU A 20 1.92 3.66 3.35
CA GLU A 20 1.92 3.95 4.79
C GLU A 20 1.58 2.72 5.62
N MET A 21 0.55 1.97 5.23
CA MET A 21 0.16 0.73 5.89
C MET A 21 1.25 -0.33 5.78
N MET A 22 1.89 -0.46 4.61
CA MET A 22 3.03 -1.35 4.42
C MET A 22 4.15 -1.03 5.41
N ARG A 23 4.58 0.23 5.50
CA ARG A 23 5.62 0.68 6.44
C ARG A 23 5.22 0.39 7.88
N THR A 24 3.97 0.68 8.23
CA THR A 24 3.43 0.45 9.58
C THR A 24 3.52 -1.02 9.96
N TYR A 25 3.11 -1.93 9.08
CA TYR A 25 3.15 -3.36 9.37
C TYR A 25 4.57 -3.91 9.45
N LEU A 26 5.50 -3.44 8.61
CA LEU A 26 6.92 -3.83 8.69
C LEU A 26 7.53 -3.41 10.03
N ILE A 27 7.33 -2.15 10.44
CA ILE A 27 7.83 -1.63 11.73
C ILE A 27 7.20 -2.40 12.89
N ALA A 28 5.90 -2.70 12.82
CA ALA A 28 5.22 -3.48 13.85
C ALA A 28 5.78 -4.91 13.93
N ALA A 29 6.04 -5.56 12.80
CA ALA A 29 6.64 -6.90 12.75
C ALA A 29 8.05 -6.95 13.35
N GLU A 30 8.85 -5.90 13.19
CA GLU A 30 10.18 -5.79 13.79
C GLU A 30 10.14 -5.67 15.32
N ARG A 31 9.08 -5.05 15.86
CA ARG A 31 8.88 -4.83 17.30
C ARG A 31 8.26 -6.04 18.02
N ILE A 32 7.72 -7.00 17.30
CA ILE A 32 7.13 -8.21 17.89
C ILE A 32 8.21 -9.24 18.13
N HIS A 33 8.44 -9.55 19.41
CA HIS A 33 9.40 -10.56 19.85
C HIS A 33 8.72 -11.81 20.41
N GLU A 34 7.46 -11.71 20.84
CA GLU A 34 6.78 -12.74 21.61
C GLU A 34 5.82 -13.62 20.77
N SER A 35 5.57 -13.25 19.51
CA SER A 35 4.64 -13.96 18.63
C SER A 35 5.16 -14.01 17.19
N GLU A 36 5.82 -15.12 16.84
CA GLU A 36 6.29 -15.34 15.47
C GLU A 36 5.13 -15.47 14.47
N GLU A 37 3.96 -15.97 14.90
CA GLU A 37 2.77 -16.02 14.05
C GLU A 37 2.28 -14.61 13.69
N LEU A 38 2.13 -13.71 14.67
CA LEU A 38 1.67 -12.35 14.40
C LEU A 38 2.69 -11.58 13.56
N LYS A 39 3.98 -11.77 13.82
CA LYS A 39 5.06 -11.21 13.01
C LYS A 39 4.99 -11.66 11.55
N LEU A 40 4.74 -12.95 11.30
CA LEU A 40 4.53 -13.47 9.95
C LEU A 40 3.31 -12.80 9.29
N ARG A 41 2.17 -12.75 9.98
CA ARG A 41 0.95 -12.13 9.44
C ARG A 41 1.14 -10.65 9.08
N LEU A 42 1.86 -9.89 9.91
CA LEU A 42 2.18 -8.49 9.60
C LEU A 42 3.06 -8.35 8.35
N ARG A 43 4.01 -9.26 8.14
CA ARG A 43 4.80 -9.30 6.89
C ARG A 43 3.93 -9.64 5.69
N GLU A 44 3.02 -10.61 5.82
CA GLU A 44 2.06 -10.96 4.77
C GLU A 44 1.13 -9.77 4.43
N PHE A 45 0.70 -9.00 5.42
CA PHE A 45 -0.07 -7.78 5.18
C PHE A 45 0.75 -6.75 4.40
N ALA A 46 2.00 -6.50 4.80
CA ALA A 46 2.92 -5.60 4.10
C ALA A 46 3.18 -6.04 2.64
N GLU A 47 3.36 -7.33 2.39
CA GLU A 47 3.49 -7.89 1.04
C GLU A 47 2.21 -7.66 0.21
N GLY A 48 1.04 -7.80 0.84
CA GLY A 48 -0.25 -7.46 0.25
C GLY A 48 -0.34 -5.98 -0.14
N ASN A 49 0.08 -5.07 0.75
CA ASN A 49 0.15 -3.63 0.45
C ASN A 49 1.10 -3.35 -0.71
N ALA A 50 2.27 -4.00 -0.76
CA ALA A 50 3.24 -3.85 -1.85
C ALA A 50 2.64 -4.29 -3.20
N LYS A 51 1.85 -5.37 -3.21
CA LYS A 51 1.15 -5.83 -4.41
C LYS A 51 0.12 -4.80 -4.90
N ARG A 52 -0.72 -4.28 -3.99
CA ARG A 52 -1.73 -3.27 -4.34
C ARG A 52 -1.10 -1.95 -4.79
N SER A 53 -0.01 -1.53 -4.14
CA SER A 53 0.78 -0.36 -4.55
C SER A 53 1.25 -0.47 -5.99
N ARG A 54 1.79 -1.63 -6.41
CA ARG A 54 2.19 -1.87 -7.81
C ARG A 54 1.01 -1.76 -8.77
N GLN A 55 -0.14 -2.34 -8.42
CA GLN A 55 -1.35 -2.26 -9.24
C GLN A 55 -1.83 -0.81 -9.40
N LEU A 56 -1.85 -0.03 -8.31
CA LEU A 56 -2.22 1.39 -8.34
C LEU A 56 -1.26 2.23 -9.19
N ILE A 57 0.05 1.98 -9.07
CA ILE A 57 1.07 2.62 -9.91
C ILE A 57 0.83 2.32 -11.39
N ASP A 58 0.49 1.08 -11.74
CA ASP A 58 0.23 0.68 -13.12
C ASP A 58 -1.03 1.39 -13.67
N GLU A 59 -2.09 1.50 -12.87
CA GLU A 59 -3.30 2.24 -13.27
C GLU A 59 -3.06 3.75 -13.39
N LEU A 60 -2.33 4.36 -12.45
CA LEU A 60 -1.94 5.78 -12.53
C LEU A 60 -1.14 6.07 -13.81
N LYS A 61 -0.22 5.19 -14.21
CA LYS A 61 0.52 5.32 -15.48
C LYS A 61 -0.38 5.27 -16.71
N ARG A 62 -1.44 4.46 -16.67
CA ARG A 62 -2.43 4.36 -17.77
C ARG A 62 -3.30 5.61 -17.89
N LEU A 63 -3.52 6.36 -16.81
CA LEU A 63 -4.29 7.60 -16.84
C LEU A 63 -3.47 8.81 -17.36
N ILE A 64 -2.14 8.73 -17.28
CA ILE A 64 -1.22 9.78 -17.75
C ILE A 64 -0.93 9.66 -19.27
N HIS A 65 -1.17 8.49 -19.87
CA HIS A 65 -0.97 8.22 -21.32
C HIS A 65 -2.29 8.21 -22.08
#